data_AF-A0A0R2G1C1-F1
#
_entry.id   AF-A0A0R2G1C1-F1
#
_cell.length_a   1.000
_cell.length_b   1.000
_cell.length_c   1.000
_cell.angle_alpha   90.00
_cell.angle_beta   90.00
_cell.angle_gamma   90.00
#
_symmetry.space_group_name_H-M   'P 1'
#
loop_
_entity.id
_entity.type
_entity.pdbx_description
1 polymer ?
#
loop_
_entity_poly.entity_id
_entity_poly.type
_entity_poly.pdbx_seq_one_letter_code
_entity_poly.pdbx_strand_id
1 'polypeptide(L)'
;MAQKAFNLVPEYLRQKEAKIAMANQGLYNGFIGVGIFVILFIFPGNAILYGLLLFVGFVVVAAIYDALTVNPKIILSQGLPAILAILALLFT
;
A
#
# COMPACT_ATOMS: atom_id res chain seq x y z
N MET A 1 11.76 2.10 9.23
CA MET A 1 10.36 2.40 8.82
C MET A 1 9.46 1.19 8.94
N ALA A 2 9.79 0.05 8.33
CA ALA A 2 9.05 -1.21 8.44
C ALA A 2 8.72 -1.64 9.89
N GLN A 3 9.69 -1.58 10.81
CA GLN A 3 9.47 -1.96 12.21
C GLN A 3 8.32 -1.21 12.89
N LYS A 4 8.21 0.11 12.67
CA LYS A 4 7.17 0.94 13.28
C LYS A 4 5.81 0.74 12.60
N ALA A 5 5.80 0.60 11.28
CA ALA A 5 4.57 0.37 10.52
C ALA A 5 3.91 -0.98 10.88
N PHE A 6 4.72 -2.03 11.00
CA PHE A 6 4.24 -3.40 11.26
C PHE A 6 4.37 -3.82 12.72
N ASN A 7 4.73 -2.91 13.62
CA ASN A 7 4.93 -3.17 15.06
C ASN A 7 5.80 -4.41 15.35
N LEU A 8 6.89 -4.57 14.60
CA LEU A 8 7.72 -5.77 14.65
C LEU A 8 8.68 -5.75 15.85
N VAL A 9 8.84 -6.92 16.48
CA VAL A 9 9.83 -7.12 17.55
C VAL A 9 11.24 -6.95 16.95
N PRO A 10 12.16 -6.20 17.59
CA PRO A 10 13.50 -5.97 17.05
C PRO A 10 14.26 -7.26 16.71
N GLU A 11 14.08 -8.30 17.53
CA GLU A 11 14.73 -9.61 17.33
C GLU A 11 14.23 -10.32 16.07
N TYR A 12 12.95 -10.15 15.70
CA TYR A 12 12.41 -10.71 14.47
C TYR A 12 13.13 -10.13 13.24
N LEU A 13 13.37 -8.81 13.24
CA LEU A 13 14.11 -8.16 12.16
C LEU A 13 15.60 -8.49 12.12
N ARG A 14 16.15 -9.21 13.12
CA ARG A 14 17.53 -9.72 13.05
C ARG A 14 17.63 -10.98 12.18
N GLN A 15 16.53 -11.72 12.04
CA GLN A 15 16.46 -12.88 11.16
C GLN A 15 16.61 -12.42 9.70
N LYS A 16 17.44 -13.14 8.94
CA LYS A 16 17.77 -12.77 7.56
C LYS A 16 16.53 -12.83 6.67
N GLU A 17 15.70 -13.85 6.89
CA GLU A 17 14.46 -14.14 6.18
C GLU A 17 13.44 -13.02 6.41
N ALA A 18 13.30 -12.55 7.65
CA ALA A 18 12.43 -11.43 7.99
C ALA A 18 12.86 -10.13 7.29
N LYS A 19 14.16 -9.84 7.22
CA LYS A 19 14.67 -8.67 6.48
C LYS A 19 14.34 -8.76 4.99
N ILE A 20 14.53 -9.93 4.38
CA ILE A 20 14.22 -10.17 2.97
C ILE A 20 12.71 -10.03 2.73
N ALA A 21 11.87 -10.63 3.58
CA ALA A 21 10.42 -10.52 3.48
C ALA A 21 9.95 -9.05 3.56
N MET A 22 10.46 -8.28 4.52
CA MET A 22 10.12 -6.86 4.64
C MET A 22 10.66 -6.01 3.47
N ALA A 23 11.81 -6.38 2.90
CA ALA A 23 12.33 -5.73 1.70
C ALA A 23 11.43 -5.99 0.49
N ASN A 24 10.98 -7.24 0.32
CA ASN A 24 10.02 -7.61 -0.73
C ASN A 24 8.68 -6.91 -0.55
N GLN A 25 8.18 -6.79 0.69
CA GLN A 25 6.97 -6.02 0.99
C GLN A 25 7.12 -4.56 0.55
N GLY A 26 8.28 -3.95 0.82
CA GLY A 26 8.60 -2.60 0.34
C GLY A 26 8.67 -2.49 -1.18
N LEU A 27 9.26 -3.48 -1.86
CA LEU A 27 9.37 -3.52 -3.32
C LEU A 27 8.00 -3.64 -3.99
N TYR A 28 7.12 -4.51 -3.51
CA TYR A 28 5.75 -4.65 -4.03
C TYR A 28 4.94 -3.37 -3.87
N ASN A 29 5.04 -2.71 -2.72
CA ASN A 29 4.43 -1.40 -2.51
C ASN A 29 5.02 -0.34 -3.47
N GLY A 30 6.33 -0.43 -3.75
CA GLY A 30 6.98 0.39 -4.77
C GLY A 30 6.39 0.18 -6.16
N PHE A 31 6.11 -1.06 -6.57
CA PHE A 31 5.46 -1.35 -7.85
C PHE A 31 4.06 -0.74 -7.96
N ILE A 32 3.27 -0.78 -6.88
CA ILE A 32 1.97 -0.12 -6.82
C ILE A 32 2.15 1.39 -7.01
N GLY A 33 3.09 2.01 -6.29
CA GLY A 33 3.38 3.43 -6.41
C GLY A 33 3.78 3.83 -7.84
N VAL A 34 4.68 3.08 -8.47
CA VAL A 34 5.05 3.28 -9.88
C VAL A 34 3.84 3.12 -10.80
N GLY A 35 3.00 2.12 -10.57
CA GLY A 35 1.75 1.93 -11.30
C GLY A 35 0.83 3.15 -11.26
N ILE A 36 0.64 3.74 -10.07
CA ILE A 36 -0.13 4.98 -9.89
C ILE A 36 0.49 6.14 -10.70
N PHE A 37 1.80 6.34 -10.63
CA PHE A 37 2.49 7.38 -11.42
C PHE A 37 2.34 7.17 -12.93
N VAL A 38 2.53 5.94 -13.40
CA VAL A 38 2.40 5.59 -14.81
C VAL A 38 0.97 5.83 -15.30
N ILE A 39 -0.04 5.39 -14.55
CA ILE A 39 -1.45 5.66 -14.91
C ILE A 39 -1.73 7.15 -14.96
N LEU A 40 -1.25 7.93 -13.98
CA LEU A 40 -1.56 9.35 -13.89
C LEU A 40 -0.91 10.20 -14.99
N PHE A 41 0.32 9.85 -15.41
CA PHE A 41 1.12 10.70 -16.29
C PHE A 41 1.30 10.18 -17.71
N ILE A 42 1.08 8.89 -17.96
CA ILE A 42 1.37 8.26 -19.27
C ILE A 42 0.11 7.75 -19.96
N PHE A 43 -0.86 7.24 -19.21
CA PHE A 43 -2.06 6.62 -19.80
C PHE A 43 -3.08 7.65 -20.30
N PRO A 44 -3.90 7.31 -21.32
CA PRO A 44 -4.93 8.20 -21.83
C PRO A 44 -6.00 8.49 -20.77
N GLY A 45 -6.59 9.69 -20.83
CA GLY A 45 -7.52 10.20 -19.81
C GLY A 45 -8.68 9.24 -19.46
N ASN A 46 -9.20 8.51 -20.43
CA ASN A 46 -10.28 7.53 -20.20
C ASN A 46 -9.86 6.31 -19.36
N ALA A 47 -8.56 6.04 -19.23
CA ALA A 47 -8.02 4.95 -18.43
C ALA A 47 -7.55 5.39 -17.02
N ILE A 48 -7.38 6.70 -16.79
CA ILE A 48 -6.79 7.23 -15.54
C ILE A 48 -7.64 6.84 -14.34
N LEU A 49 -8.94 7.14 -14.34
CA LEU A 49 -9.81 6.89 -13.19
C LEU A 49 -9.81 5.40 -12.80
N TYR A 50 -10.08 4.51 -13.76
CA TYR A 50 -10.14 3.07 -13.50
C TYR A 50 -8.79 2.49 -13.08
N GLY A 51 -7.69 2.96 -13.67
CA GLY A 51 -6.34 2.54 -13.28
C GLY A 51 -5.97 2.98 -11.87
N LEU A 52 -6.31 4.22 -11.49
CA LEU A 52 -6.08 4.72 -10.13
C LEU A 52 -6.95 3.98 -9.12
N LEU A 53 -8.23 3.76 -9.42
CA LEU A 53 -9.12 2.96 -8.56
C LEU A 53 -8.61 1.54 -8.37
N LEU A 54 -8.03 0.92 -9.41
CA LEU A 54 -7.43 -0.41 -9.32
C LEU A 54 -6.24 -0.43 -8.36
N PHE A 55 -5.23 0.43 -8.57
CA PHE A 55 -4.02 0.43 -7.74
C PHE A 55 -4.30 0.88 -6.31
N VAL A 56 -5.12 1.90 -6.10
CA VAL A 56 -5.52 2.33 -4.75
C VAL A 56 -6.39 1.26 -4.09
N GLY A 57 -7.24 0.57 -4.86
CA GLY A 57 -8.00 -0.59 -4.40
C GLY A 57 -7.11 -1.72 -3.87
N PHE A 58 -5.97 -2.00 -4.52
CA PHE A 58 -4.98 -2.96 -3.99
C PHE A 58 -4.43 -2.53 -2.64
N VAL A 59 -4.17 -1.23 -2.45
CA VAL A 59 -3.71 -0.69 -1.14
C VAL A 59 -4.79 -0.88 -0.07
N VAL A 60 -6.07 -0.63 -0.39
CA VAL A 60 -7.17 -0.85 0.56
C VAL A 60 -7.27 -2.32 0.98
N VAL A 61 -7.25 -3.25 0.02
CA VAL A 61 -7.32 -4.69 0.30
C VAL A 61 -6.14 -5.14 1.15
N ALA A 62 -4.92 -4.73 0.80
CA ALA A 62 -3.71 -5.03 1.57
C ALA A 62 -3.80 -4.45 2.99
N ALA A 63 -4.25 -3.20 3.14
CA ALA A 63 -4.38 -2.55 4.44
C ALA A 63 -5.41 -3.24 5.34
N ILE A 64 -6.54 -3.71 4.79
CA ILE A 64 -7.53 -4.50 5.55
C ILE A 64 -6.90 -5.82 6.01
N TYR A 65 -6.27 -6.56 5.10
CA TYR A 65 -5.67 -7.84 5.43
C TYR A 65 -4.57 -7.70 6.48
N ASP A 66 -3.65 -6.75 6.31
CA ASP A 66 -2.56 -6.48 7.25
C ASP A 66 -3.06 -5.94 8.59
N ALA A 67 -4.16 -5.18 8.62
CA ALA A 67 -4.77 -4.73 9.86
C ALA A 67 -5.37 -5.89 10.66
N LEU A 68 -5.96 -6.88 9.98
CA LEU A 68 -6.53 -8.08 10.60
C LEU A 68 -5.47 -9.09 11.04
N THR A 69 -4.34 -9.17 10.33
CA THR A 69 -3.35 -10.25 10.52
C THR A 69 -2.06 -9.82 11.20
N VAL A 70 -1.60 -8.58 11.01
CA VAL A 70 -0.28 -8.13 11.48
C VAL A 70 -0.41 -7.04 12.54
N ASN A 71 -1.04 -5.91 12.21
CA ASN A 71 -1.12 -4.77 13.10
C ASN A 71 -2.34 -3.91 12.79
N PRO A 72 -3.35 -3.83 13.68
CA PRO A 72 -4.55 -3.04 13.46
C PRO A 72 -4.30 -1.56 13.13
N LYS A 73 -3.17 -0.99 13.57
CA LYS A 73 -2.81 0.41 13.27
C LYS A 73 -2.54 0.66 11.77
N ILE A 74 -2.32 -0.40 10.99
CA ILE A 74 -2.11 -0.30 9.54
C ILE A 74 -3.34 0.26 8.83
N ILE A 75 -4.54 0.07 9.37
CA ILE A 75 -5.75 0.70 8.83
C ILE A 75 -5.64 2.24 8.87
N LEU A 76 -4.93 2.81 9.85
CA LEU A 76 -4.76 4.26 9.96
C LEU A 76 -3.62 4.77 9.06
N SER A 77 -2.53 4.01 8.93
CA SER A 77 -1.36 4.47 8.16
C SER A 77 -1.44 4.16 6.66
N GLN A 78 -2.18 3.12 6.25
CA GLN A 78 -2.35 2.71 4.85
C GLN A 78 -3.82 2.75 4.41
N GLY A 79 -4.73 2.22 5.23
CA GLY A 79 -6.15 2.14 4.87
C GLY A 79 -6.82 3.50 4.72
N LEU A 80 -6.69 4.37 5.72
CA LEU A 80 -7.27 5.71 5.74
C LEU A 80 -6.83 6.56 4.53
N PRO A 81 -5.53 6.73 4.22
CA PRO A 81 -5.13 7.50 3.04
C PRO A 81 -5.62 6.87 1.73
N ALA A 82 -5.66 5.55 1.61
CA ALA A 82 -6.17 4.87 0.41
C ALA A 82 -7.68 5.07 0.23
N ILE A 83 -8.46 4.98 1.31
CA ILE A 83 -9.90 5.24 1.29
C ILE A 83 -10.17 6.71 0.92
N LEU A 84 -9.43 7.65 1.52
CA LEU A 84 -9.54 9.07 1.18
C LEU A 84 -9.19 9.32 -0.30
N ALA A 85 -8.20 8.64 -0.84
CA ALA A 85 -7.86 8.71 -2.26
C ALA A 85 -9.00 8.18 -3.16
N ILE A 86 -9.64 7.06 -2.80
CA ILE A 86 -10.82 6.55 -3.53
C ILE A 86 -11.95 7.58 -3.49
N LEU A 87 -12.26 8.13 -2.31
CA LEU A 87 -13.30 9.14 -2.18
C LEU A 87 -12.98 10.37 -3.03
N ALA A 88 -11.74 10.84 -3.02
CA ALA A 88 -11.32 11.94 -3.89
C ALA A 88 -11.57 11.62 -5.36
N LEU A 89 -11.14 10.43 -5.84
CA LEU A 89 -11.32 10.00 -7.23
C LEU A 89 -12.78 9.86 -7.67
N LEU A 90 -13.70 9.52 -6.75
CA LEU A 90 -15.12 9.36 -7.08
C LEU A 90 -15.91 10.68 -7.05
N PHE A 91 -15.38 11.70 -6.39
CA PHE A 91 -16.06 12.99 -6.17
C PHE A 91 -15.29 14.19 -6.76
N THR A 92 -14.30 13.95 -7.63
CA THR A 92 -13.68 14.95 -8.51
C THR A 92 -14.04 14.68 -9.96
#